data_AF-A0A0U4Z1T8-F1
#
_entry.id   AF-A0A0U4Z1T8-F1
#
_cell.length_a   1.000
_cell.length_b   1.000
_cell.length_c   1.000
_cell.angle_alpha   90.00
_cell.angle_beta   90.00
_cell.angle_gamma   90.00
#
_symmetry.space_group_name_H-M   'P 1'
#
loop_
_entity.id
_entity.type
_entity.pdbx_description
1 polymer ?
#
loop_
_entity_poly.entity_id
_entity_poly.type
_entity_poly.pdbx_seq_one_letter_code
_entity_poly.pdbx_strand_id
1 'polypeptide(L)'
;MRFQQTLTLLPFLVAPLVRADCQLGNVITDDEKTVESEGALCKPQGEGYYTFAMQNSLVGVPTFDGDNAFAGVTGSSAFIIYDNACNRVGVYGPSNEDNDCGIPYVIMENWLPYVLTVTQVNFAVGGGDFTFSYANGEYMIGENQATCEDISEGLRGVEACKTAFPLNGEPE
;
A
#
# COMPACT_ATOMS: atom_id res chain seq x y z
N MET A 1 -47.58 48.61 -26.24
CA MET A 1 -46.42 48.45 -25.36
C MET A 1 -46.20 46.96 -25.12
N ARG A 2 -45.11 46.38 -25.62
CA ARG A 2 -44.72 44.99 -25.36
C ARG A 2 -43.30 45.01 -24.79
N PHE A 3 -43.15 44.55 -23.55
CA PHE A 3 -41.88 44.38 -22.86
C PHE A 3 -41.26 43.04 -23.28
N GLN A 4 -40.04 43.06 -23.81
CA GLN A 4 -39.21 41.86 -24.00
C GLN A 4 -38.38 41.66 -22.74
N GLN A 5 -38.58 40.54 -22.03
CA GLN A 5 -37.70 40.09 -20.95
C GLN A 5 -36.57 39.24 -21.55
N THR A 6 -35.35 39.77 -21.51
CA THR A 6 -34.12 39.03 -21.80
C THR A 6 -33.76 38.18 -20.59
N LEU A 7 -33.83 36.86 -20.74
CA LEU A 7 -33.42 35.88 -19.74
C LEU A 7 -31.90 35.69 -19.83
N THR A 8 -31.15 36.18 -18.85
CA THR A 8 -29.70 35.99 -18.74
C THR A 8 -29.42 34.61 -18.14
N LEU A 9 -28.82 33.71 -18.93
CA LEU A 9 -28.28 32.44 -18.43
C LEU A 9 -26.99 32.72 -17.62
N LEU A 10 -27.01 32.37 -16.33
CA LEU A 10 -25.80 32.27 -15.51
C LEU A 10 -25.07 30.96 -15.86
N PRO A 11 -23.79 30.98 -16.26
CA PRO A 11 -23.01 29.76 -16.43
C PRO A 11 -22.65 29.17 -15.06
N PHE A 12 -23.09 27.94 -14.81
CA PHE A 12 -22.66 27.13 -13.67
C PHE A 12 -21.19 26.73 -13.90
N LEU A 13 -20.27 27.36 -13.17
CA LEU A 13 -18.86 26.96 -13.11
C LEU A 13 -18.76 25.64 -12.33
N VAL A 14 -18.65 24.53 -13.04
CA VAL A 14 -18.29 23.23 -12.43
C VAL A 14 -16.79 23.29 -12.14
N ALA A 15 -16.41 23.59 -10.89
CA ALA A 15 -15.03 23.46 -10.46
C ALA A 15 -14.63 21.98 -10.52
N PRO A 16 -13.55 21.60 -11.23
CA PRO A 16 -13.03 20.25 -11.14
C PRO A 16 -12.56 20.01 -9.70
N LEU A 17 -13.10 18.98 -9.07
CA LEU A 17 -12.56 18.43 -7.83
C LEU A 17 -11.14 17.95 -8.13
N VAL A 18 -10.14 18.71 -7.68
CA VAL A 18 -8.75 18.25 -7.66
C VAL A 18 -8.74 17.06 -6.70
N ARG A 19 -8.68 15.83 -7.22
CA ARG A 19 -8.29 14.68 -6.41
C ARG A 19 -6.83 14.90 -6.04
N ALA A 20 -6.58 15.19 -4.76
CA ALA A 20 -5.24 15.06 -4.23
C ALA A 20 -4.87 13.57 -4.33
N ASP A 21 -3.72 13.27 -4.94
CA ASP A 21 -3.18 11.91 -4.94
C ASP A 21 -2.96 11.49 -3.49
N CYS A 22 -3.33 10.24 -3.15
CA CYS A 22 -3.19 9.73 -1.79
C CYS A 22 -1.73 9.36 -1.53
N GLN A 23 -0.89 10.38 -1.40
CA GLN A 23 0.54 10.22 -1.21
C GLN A 23 0.82 9.71 0.20
N LEU A 24 1.50 8.56 0.29
CA LEU A 24 1.95 7.99 1.56
C LEU A 24 3.36 8.48 1.88
N GLY A 25 3.58 8.95 3.10
CA GLY A 25 4.91 9.27 3.61
C GLY A 25 5.69 8.04 4.04
N ASN A 26 6.99 8.05 3.76
CA ASN A 26 7.93 7.07 4.29
C ASN A 26 8.19 7.35 5.77
N VAL A 27 8.00 6.34 6.63
CA VAL A 27 8.13 6.50 8.09
C VAL A 27 9.47 6.04 8.66
N ILE A 28 10.36 5.45 7.86
CA ILE A 28 11.66 5.00 8.37
C ILE A 28 12.76 6.05 8.15
N THR A 29 13.66 6.16 9.12
CA THR A 29 14.92 6.89 8.98
C THR A 29 16.07 5.97 8.58
N ASP A 30 17.22 6.54 8.18
CA ASP A 30 18.38 5.76 7.70
C ASP A 30 18.90 4.75 8.72
N ASP A 31 18.76 5.02 10.01
CA ASP A 31 19.16 4.15 11.12
C ASP A 31 18.19 2.99 11.39
N GLU A 32 17.01 2.99 10.77
CA GLU A 32 15.99 1.94 10.90
C GLU A 32 15.99 0.94 9.73
N LYS A 33 16.97 1.06 8.82
CA LYS A 33 17.19 0.16 7.69
C LYS A 33 17.81 -1.14 8.17
N THR A 34 16.96 -2.10 8.52
CA THR A 34 17.36 -3.45 8.93
C THR A 34 17.18 -4.46 7.80
N VAL A 35 17.99 -5.52 7.82
CA VAL A 35 17.83 -6.67 6.92
C VAL A 35 16.61 -7.48 7.36
N GLU A 36 15.72 -7.77 6.42
CA GLU A 36 14.59 -8.68 6.61
C GLU A 36 15.06 -10.13 6.58
N SER A 37 14.69 -10.90 7.59
CA SER A 37 14.97 -12.33 7.69
C SER A 37 13.77 -13.20 7.29
N GLU A 38 12.57 -12.62 7.30
CA GLU A 38 11.36 -13.35 6.95
C GLU A 38 11.27 -13.55 5.43
N GLY A 39 11.43 -14.81 5.03
CA GLY A 39 11.42 -15.22 3.64
C GLY A 39 10.08 -14.93 2.96
N ALA A 40 8.98 -14.86 3.70
CA ALA A 40 7.66 -14.48 3.17
C ALA A 40 7.59 -12.99 2.76
N LEU A 41 8.38 -12.11 3.38
CA LEU A 41 8.41 -10.67 3.08
C LEU A 41 9.46 -10.30 2.05
N CYS A 42 10.65 -10.93 2.10
CA CYS A 42 11.70 -10.67 1.13
C CYS A 42 12.57 -11.91 0.87
N LYS A 43 12.98 -12.07 -0.39
CA LYS A 43 14.07 -12.97 -0.78
C LYS A 43 14.98 -12.22 -1.74
N PRO A 44 16.32 -12.35 -1.66
CA PRO A 44 17.21 -11.73 -2.63
C PRO A 44 16.90 -12.19 -4.06
N GLN A 45 16.65 -11.25 -4.97
CA GLN A 45 16.26 -11.52 -6.36
C GLN A 45 17.40 -11.25 -7.38
N GLY A 46 18.51 -10.65 -6.92
CA GLY A 46 19.61 -10.20 -7.77
C GLY A 46 19.66 -8.68 -7.94
N GLU A 47 20.78 -8.16 -8.45
CA GLU A 47 20.94 -6.72 -8.70
C GLU A 47 19.89 -6.17 -9.66
N GLY A 48 19.44 -4.94 -9.41
CA GLY A 48 18.44 -4.26 -10.24
C GLY A 48 16.98 -4.56 -9.90
N TYR A 49 16.70 -5.39 -8.89
CA TYR A 49 15.34 -5.71 -8.44
C TYR A 49 15.11 -5.31 -7.00
N TYR A 50 13.95 -4.72 -6.74
CA TYR A 50 13.45 -4.43 -5.41
C TYR A 50 12.26 -5.34 -5.12
N THR A 51 11.88 -5.45 -3.84
CA THR A 51 10.68 -6.17 -3.42
C THR A 51 9.68 -5.17 -2.86
N PHE A 52 8.46 -5.18 -3.38
CA PHE A 52 7.32 -4.52 -2.76
C PHE A 52 6.55 -5.56 -1.95
N ALA A 53 6.38 -5.29 -0.67
CA ALA A 53 5.70 -6.17 0.27
C ALA A 53 4.56 -5.46 0.98
N MET A 54 3.59 -6.26 1.43
CA MET A 54 2.53 -5.86 2.33
C MET A 54 2.52 -6.82 3.50
N GLN A 55 2.49 -6.29 4.72
CA GLN A 55 2.33 -7.08 5.92
C GLN A 55 1.10 -6.62 6.68
N ASN A 56 0.19 -7.56 6.90
CA ASN A 56 -1.02 -7.36 7.71
C ASN A 56 -0.90 -8.21 8.96
N SER A 57 -1.27 -7.65 10.11
CA SER A 57 -1.37 -8.42 11.33
C SER A 57 -2.62 -8.08 12.12
N LEU A 58 -3.11 -9.08 12.84
CA LEU A 58 -4.23 -9.00 13.75
C LEU A 58 -3.84 -9.75 15.02
N VAL A 59 -4.07 -9.18 16.19
CA VAL A 59 -3.94 -9.90 17.46
C VAL A 59 -5.27 -9.80 18.19
N GLY A 60 -5.77 -10.96 18.64
CA GLY A 60 -6.97 -11.07 19.43
C GLY A 60 -6.63 -11.51 20.84
N VAL A 61 -6.96 -10.68 21.84
CA VAL A 61 -6.91 -11.09 23.24
C VAL A 61 -8.33 -11.30 23.76
N PRO A 62 -8.61 -12.39 24.51
CA PRO A 62 -9.93 -12.58 25.08
C PRO A 62 -10.32 -11.40 25.97
N THR A 63 -11.46 -10.80 25.68
CA THR A 63 -12.13 -9.85 26.56
C THR A 63 -13.36 -10.52 27.14
N PHE A 64 -13.67 -10.28 28.42
CA PHE A 64 -14.91 -10.75 29.03
C PHE A 64 -16.05 -9.77 28.76
N ASP A 65 -16.08 -9.20 27.55
CA ASP A 65 -17.11 -8.28 27.09
C ASP A 65 -18.12 -9.08 26.24
N GLY A 66 -19.28 -9.37 26.84
CA GLY A 66 -20.35 -10.12 26.17
C GLY A 66 -21.09 -9.32 25.10
N ASP A 67 -20.92 -8.00 25.06
CA ASP A 67 -21.60 -7.12 24.12
C ASP A 67 -20.79 -6.90 22.83
N ASN A 68 -19.48 -7.19 22.86
CA ASN A 68 -18.61 -7.07 21.69
C ASN A 68 -17.55 -8.20 21.63
N ALA A 69 -17.84 -9.22 20.82
CA ALA A 69 -16.94 -10.35 20.57
C ALA A 69 -15.56 -9.98 19.98
N PHE A 70 -15.38 -8.74 19.52
CA PHE A 70 -14.14 -8.23 18.94
C PHE A 70 -13.45 -7.16 19.79
N ALA A 71 -13.90 -6.89 21.02
CA ALA A 71 -13.35 -5.81 21.85
C ALA A 71 -11.85 -5.95 22.18
N GLY A 72 -11.28 -7.15 22.03
CA GLY A 72 -9.85 -7.42 22.22
C GLY A 72 -9.06 -7.60 20.93
N VAL A 73 -9.63 -7.26 19.77
CA VAL A 73 -8.98 -7.42 18.47
C VAL A 73 -8.37 -6.10 18.02
N THR A 74 -7.07 -6.11 17.71
CA THR A 74 -6.36 -4.97 17.11
C THR A 74 -5.50 -5.44 15.95
N GLY A 75 -5.18 -4.57 15.00
CA GLY A 75 -4.40 -4.93 13.83
C GLY A 75 -3.50 -3.80 13.31
N SER A 76 -2.63 -4.16 12.38
CA SER A 76 -1.74 -3.24 11.68
C SER A 76 -1.57 -3.68 10.23
N SER A 77 -1.34 -2.72 9.35
CA SER A 77 -1.09 -2.95 7.93
C SER A 77 0.00 -1.99 7.45
N ALA A 78 0.98 -2.49 6.72
CA ALA A 78 2.02 -1.65 6.13
C ALA A 78 2.44 -2.17 4.75
N PHE A 79 2.76 -1.24 3.86
CA PHE A 79 3.56 -1.52 2.68
C PHE A 79 5.04 -1.31 3.01
N ILE A 80 5.89 -2.17 2.47
CA ILE A 80 7.33 -2.16 2.73
C ILE A 80 8.05 -2.32 1.41
N ILE A 81 9.09 -1.51 1.18
CA ILE A 81 9.99 -1.69 0.05
C ILE A 81 11.33 -2.17 0.57
N TYR A 82 11.82 -3.27 -0.01
CA TYR A 82 13.13 -3.84 0.26
C TYR A 82 14.04 -3.74 -0.96
N ASP A 83 15.33 -3.52 -0.74
CA ASP A 83 16.35 -3.65 -1.77
C ASP A 83 16.66 -5.13 -2.10
N ASN A 84 17.60 -5.35 -3.02
CA ASN A 84 18.00 -6.70 -3.45
C ASN A 84 18.69 -7.54 -2.35
N ALA A 85 19.19 -6.90 -1.30
CA ALA A 85 19.79 -7.55 -0.13
C ALA A 85 18.79 -7.68 1.03
N CYS A 86 17.51 -7.41 0.76
CA CYS A 86 16.43 -7.41 1.74
C CYS A 86 16.61 -6.37 2.86
N ASN A 87 17.38 -5.30 2.63
CA ASN A 87 17.34 -4.15 3.52
C ASN A 87 16.04 -3.40 3.27
N ARG A 88 15.34 -3.10 4.35
CA ARG A 88 14.16 -2.24 4.31
C ARG A 88 14.57 -0.81 3.95
N VAL A 89 14.02 -0.27 2.86
CA VAL A 89 14.35 1.08 2.35
C VAL A 89 13.17 2.06 2.42
N GLY A 90 11.94 1.55 2.59
CA GLY A 90 10.79 2.39 2.90
C GLY A 90 9.67 1.60 3.57
N VAL A 91 8.90 2.28 4.43
CA VAL A 91 7.67 1.77 5.05
C VAL A 91 6.58 2.81 4.94
N TYR A 92 5.40 2.36 4.53
CA TYR A 92 4.26 3.22 4.22
C TYR A 92 3.00 2.58 4.79
N GLY A 93 1.99 3.39 5.08
CA GLY A 93 0.69 2.88 5.52
C GLY A 93 -0.33 3.98 5.61
N PRO A 94 -1.60 3.71 5.27
CA PRO A 94 -2.68 4.71 5.35
C PRO A 94 -2.92 5.21 6.78
N SER A 95 -2.61 4.37 7.77
CA SER A 95 -2.71 4.68 9.20
C SER A 95 -1.56 5.53 9.75
N ASN A 96 -0.47 5.75 9.00
CA ASN A 96 0.74 6.38 9.54
C ASN A 96 0.61 7.90 9.69
N GLU A 97 -0.30 8.52 8.94
CA GLU A 97 -0.45 9.99 8.89
C GLU A 97 -1.91 10.45 9.10
N ASP A 98 -2.78 9.57 9.60
CA ASP A 98 -4.25 9.76 9.58
C ASP A 98 -4.77 10.16 8.18
N ASN A 99 -4.04 9.73 7.15
CA ASN A 99 -4.22 10.13 5.76
C ASN A 99 -4.68 8.94 4.92
N ASP A 100 -5.67 8.20 5.42
CA ASP A 100 -6.38 7.22 4.61
C ASP A 100 -7.34 7.96 3.66
N CYS A 101 -6.79 8.48 2.57
CA CYS A 101 -7.52 9.10 1.47
C CYS A 101 -8.05 8.07 0.45
N GLY A 102 -7.84 6.78 0.70
CA GLY A 102 -8.23 5.66 -0.17
C GLY A 102 -7.40 5.52 -1.44
N ILE A 103 -7.61 4.41 -2.14
CA ILE A 103 -6.89 4.08 -3.39
C ILE A 103 -7.21 5.08 -4.53
N PRO A 104 -6.22 5.42 -5.38
CA PRO A 104 -4.86 4.87 -5.39
C PRO A 104 -3.94 5.48 -4.33
N TYR A 105 -3.09 4.65 -3.71
CA TYR A 105 -1.99 5.11 -2.84
C TYR A 105 -0.74 5.36 -3.66
N VAL A 106 -0.10 6.50 -3.45
CA VAL A 106 1.05 6.96 -4.23
C VAL A 106 2.29 7.01 -3.35
N ILE A 107 3.36 6.34 -3.79
CA ILE A 107 4.67 6.34 -3.14
C ILE A 107 5.66 7.01 -4.09
N MET A 108 6.26 8.11 -3.62
CA MET A 108 7.22 8.92 -4.35
C MET A 108 8.48 9.09 -3.53
N GLU A 109 9.58 8.54 -4.01
CA GLU A 109 10.86 8.54 -3.31
C GLU A 109 11.96 9.05 -4.23
N ASN A 110 12.96 9.73 -3.67
CA ASN A 110 14.10 10.24 -4.46
C ASN A 110 15.03 9.13 -4.97
N TRP A 111 14.94 7.92 -4.40
CA TRP A 111 15.70 6.73 -4.79
C TRP A 111 14.91 5.78 -5.70
N LEU A 112 13.62 6.02 -5.93
CA LEU A 112 12.84 5.36 -6.96
C LEU A 112 12.85 6.21 -8.24
N PRO A 113 13.32 5.66 -9.39
CA PRO A 113 13.23 6.36 -10.67
C PRO A 113 11.81 6.70 -11.15
N TYR A 114 10.81 5.91 -10.73
CA TYR A 114 9.41 6.06 -11.13
C TYR A 114 8.48 6.08 -9.91
N VAL A 115 7.27 6.60 -10.09
CA VAL A 115 6.23 6.59 -9.05
C VAL A 115 5.67 5.17 -8.92
N LEU A 116 5.57 4.67 -7.69
CA LEU A 116 4.87 3.43 -7.37
C LEU A 116 3.45 3.78 -6.94
N THR A 117 2.45 3.20 -7.61
CA THR A 117 1.03 3.48 -7.33
C THR A 117 0.29 2.19 -7.03
N VAL A 118 -0.19 2.03 -5.79
CA VAL A 118 -1.06 0.91 -5.39
C VAL A 118 -2.48 1.23 -5.86
N THR A 119 -2.97 0.43 -6.80
CA THR A 119 -4.26 0.64 -7.47
C THR A 119 -5.37 -0.21 -6.87
N GLN A 120 -5.03 -1.34 -6.24
CA GLN A 120 -5.94 -2.20 -5.49
C GLN A 120 -5.22 -2.77 -4.27
N VAL A 121 -5.94 -2.96 -3.16
CA VAL A 121 -5.41 -3.60 -1.96
C VAL A 121 -6.52 -4.20 -1.11
N ASN A 122 -6.26 -5.36 -0.54
CA ASN A 122 -7.03 -5.97 0.53
C ASN A 122 -6.12 -6.18 1.75
N PHE A 123 -6.42 -5.52 2.86
CA PHE A 123 -5.65 -5.64 4.10
C PHE A 123 -6.15 -6.75 5.05
N ALA A 124 -7.11 -7.58 4.61
CA ALA A 124 -7.59 -8.70 5.42
C ALA A 124 -6.48 -9.71 5.71
N VAL A 125 -6.42 -10.24 6.94
CA VAL A 125 -5.54 -11.36 7.29
C VAL A 125 -6.19 -12.67 6.84
N GLY A 126 -5.45 -13.46 6.05
CA GLY A 126 -5.90 -14.72 5.43
C GLY A 126 -6.54 -14.52 4.04
N GLY A 127 -6.40 -13.33 3.45
CA GLY A 127 -6.96 -12.99 2.14
C GLY A 127 -6.38 -11.72 1.56
N GLY A 128 -5.19 -11.33 2.02
CA GLY A 128 -4.51 -10.13 1.61
C GLY A 128 -4.14 -10.20 0.13
N ASP A 129 -4.27 -9.07 -0.54
CA ASP A 129 -3.83 -8.89 -1.91
C ASP A 129 -3.42 -7.45 -2.16
N PHE A 130 -2.67 -7.23 -3.24
CA PHE A 130 -2.49 -5.90 -3.80
C PHE A 130 -2.27 -5.97 -5.30
N THR A 131 -2.50 -4.84 -5.96
CA THR A 131 -2.03 -4.52 -7.31
C THR A 131 -1.35 -3.17 -7.27
N PHE A 132 -0.19 -3.04 -7.90
CA PHE A 132 0.44 -1.74 -8.13
C PHE A 132 1.03 -1.62 -9.52
N SER A 133 1.12 -0.37 -9.98
CA SER A 133 1.86 0.00 -11.18
C SER A 133 3.19 0.63 -10.81
N TYR A 134 4.24 0.29 -11.56
CA TYR A 134 5.56 0.91 -11.46
C TYR A 134 6.19 0.98 -12.85
N ALA A 135 6.61 2.18 -13.27
CA ALA A 135 7.05 2.44 -14.64
C ALA A 135 6.00 1.99 -15.69
N ASN A 136 6.36 1.05 -16.55
CA ASN A 136 5.54 0.40 -17.57
C ASN A 136 4.97 -0.97 -17.13
N GLY A 137 5.21 -1.40 -15.89
CA GLY A 137 4.75 -2.68 -15.35
C GLY A 137 3.54 -2.58 -14.44
N GLU A 138 2.75 -3.65 -14.38
CA GLU A 138 1.70 -3.90 -13.39
C GLU A 138 2.01 -5.20 -12.66
N TYR A 139 1.94 -5.17 -11.32
CA TYR A 139 2.33 -6.27 -10.46
C TYR A 139 1.19 -6.59 -9.51
N MET A 140 0.80 -7.86 -9.45
CA MET A 140 -0.30 -8.34 -8.61
C MET A 140 -0.04 -9.72 -8.05
N ILE A 141 -0.62 -9.99 -6.88
CA ILE A 141 -0.57 -11.31 -6.24
C ILE A 141 -1.17 -12.38 -7.16
N GLY A 142 -0.47 -13.51 -7.29
CA GLY A 142 -0.84 -14.60 -8.19
C GLY A 142 -0.23 -14.49 -9.59
N GLU A 143 0.35 -13.34 -9.94
CA GLU A 143 1.15 -13.13 -11.16
C GLU A 143 2.59 -12.76 -10.80
N ASN A 144 3.52 -12.77 -11.76
CA ASN A 144 4.90 -12.27 -11.56
C ASN A 144 5.68 -12.89 -10.37
N GLN A 145 5.35 -14.13 -9.99
CA GLN A 145 5.88 -14.81 -8.78
C GLN A 145 5.53 -14.10 -7.47
N ALA A 146 4.54 -13.22 -7.48
CA ALA A 146 4.01 -12.54 -6.33
C ALA A 146 3.15 -13.49 -5.49
N THR A 147 3.42 -13.54 -4.19
CA THR A 147 2.81 -14.50 -3.27
C THR A 147 2.38 -13.83 -1.98
N CYS A 148 1.33 -14.39 -1.37
CA CYS A 148 0.99 -14.16 0.03
C CYS A 148 1.17 -15.45 0.82
N GLU A 149 1.74 -15.34 2.00
CA GLU A 149 1.98 -16.45 2.92
C GLU A 149 1.40 -16.08 4.29
N ASP A 150 0.64 -17.01 4.87
CA ASP A 150 0.20 -16.94 6.26
C ASP A 150 1.40 -17.31 7.16
N ILE A 151 1.86 -16.33 7.94
CA ILE A 151 2.96 -16.46 8.90
C ILE A 151 2.46 -16.24 10.33
N SER A 152 1.19 -16.57 10.58
CA SER A 152 0.56 -16.44 11.90
C SER A 152 1.23 -17.31 12.97
N GLU A 153 1.31 -16.78 14.19
CA GLU A 153 1.82 -17.50 15.35
C GLU A 153 0.96 -17.24 16.59
N GLY A 154 0.51 -18.32 17.24
CA GLY A 154 -0.29 -18.24 18.47
C GLY A 154 -1.59 -17.47 18.27
N LEU A 155 -1.76 -16.35 18.99
CA LEU A 155 -2.94 -15.48 18.90
C LEU A 155 -2.77 -14.34 17.90
N ARG A 156 -1.64 -14.30 17.20
CA ARG A 156 -1.32 -13.27 16.22
C ARG A 156 -1.50 -13.84 14.82
N GLY A 157 -2.56 -13.39 14.15
CA GLY A 157 -2.74 -13.56 12.72
C GLY A 157 -1.76 -12.65 11.98
N VAL A 158 -1.00 -13.17 11.04
CA VAL A 158 -0.09 -12.37 10.20
C VAL A 158 -0.10 -12.91 8.79
N GLU A 159 -0.28 -12.02 7.82
CA GLU A 159 -0.16 -12.34 6.40
C GLU A 159 0.90 -11.45 5.77
N ALA A 160 1.82 -12.08 5.04
CA ALA A 160 2.92 -11.45 4.35
C ALA A 160 2.79 -11.68 2.85
N CYS A 161 2.57 -10.58 2.12
CA CYS A 161 2.48 -10.57 0.67
C CYS A 161 3.71 -9.87 0.08
N LYS A 162 4.22 -10.35 -1.05
CA LYS A 162 5.35 -9.72 -1.74
C LYS A 162 5.29 -9.90 -3.24
N THR A 163 6.00 -9.03 -3.94
CA THR A 163 6.39 -9.20 -5.34
C THR A 163 7.74 -8.55 -5.59
N ALA A 164 8.53 -9.13 -6.48
CA ALA A 164 9.69 -8.47 -7.03
C ALA A 164 9.26 -7.48 -8.12
N PHE A 165 10.03 -6.41 -8.32
CA PHE A 165 9.89 -5.50 -9.45
C PHE A 165 11.26 -4.94 -9.86
N PRO A 166 11.50 -4.70 -11.17
CA PRO A 166 12.74 -4.11 -11.66
C PRO A 166 12.81 -2.62 -11.28
N LEU A 167 13.91 -2.22 -10.63
CA LEU A 167 14.13 -0.84 -10.17
C LEU A 167 14.04 0.17 -11.32
N ASN A 168 14.49 -0.23 -12.52
CA ASN A 168 14.52 0.61 -13.71
C ASN A 168 13.30 0.43 -14.64
N GLY A 169 12.26 -0.29 -14.21
CA GLY A 169 11.10 -0.64 -15.05
C GLY A 169 11.32 -1.90 -15.89
N GLU A 170 10.24 -2.40 -16.49
CA GLU A 170 10.31 -3.55 -17.41
C GLU A 170 11.06 -3.15 -18.69
N PRO A 171 11.84 -4.07 -19.31
CA PRO A 171 12.41 -3.82 -20.63
C PRO A 171 11.32 -3.44 -21.64
N GLU A 172 11.55 -2.39 -22.43
CA GLU A 172 10.68 -2.03 -23.57
C GLU A 172 10.73 -3.04 -24.71
#